data_AF-A0A959U2G2-F1
#
_entry.id   AF-A0A959U2G2-F1
#
_cell.length_a   1.000
_cell.length_b   1.000
_cell.length_c   1.000
_cell.angle_alpha   90.00
_cell.angle_beta   90.00
_cell.angle_gamma   90.00
#
_symmetry.space_group_name_H-M   'P 1'
#
loop_
_entity.id
_entity.type
_entity.pdbx_description
1 polymer ?
#
loop_
_entity_poly.entity_id
_entity_poly.type
_entity_poly.pdbx_seq_one_letter_code
_entity_poly.pdbx_strand_id
1 'polypeptide(L)'
;MLRLLLLVLIIVLLNVVLSRVFFRLDLTQEKRYSLSTPTKELLEEQSDIVFVTIYLAGDLTPNMQQLQTSTVEMLKQFKAYGHDNIQWEIQNPFDITDEVNLGKFIQELE
;
A
#
# COMPACT_ATOMS: atom_id res chain seq x y z
N MET A 1 30.99 -27.03 24.91
CA MET A 1 30.69 -27.31 23.48
C MET A 1 29.20 -27.45 23.20
N LEU A 2 28.46 -28.39 23.82
CA LEU A 2 27.01 -28.58 23.56
C LEU A 2 26.16 -27.32 23.79
N ARG A 3 26.43 -26.56 24.86
CA ARG A 3 25.71 -25.32 25.19
C ARG A 3 25.89 -24.22 24.13
N LEU A 4 27.07 -24.14 23.51
CA LEU A 4 27.35 -23.21 22.42
C LEU A 4 26.60 -23.61 21.15
N LEU A 5 26.58 -24.91 20.81
CA LEU A 5 25.82 -25.45 19.68
C LEU A 5 24.32 -25.17 19.81
N LEU A 6 23.74 -25.37 21.00
CA LEU A 6 22.33 -25.05 21.27
C LEU A 6 22.04 -23.55 21.11
N LEU A 7 22.93 -22.69 21.59
CA LEU A 7 22.76 -21.24 21.49
C LEU A 7 22.81 -20.79 20.02
N VAL A 8 23.75 -21.32 19.24
CA VAL A 8 23.84 -21.05 17.78
C VAL A 8 22.58 -21.55 17.07
N LEU A 9 22.09 -22.76 17.40
CA LEU A 9 20.87 -23.30 16.81
C LEU A 9 19.65 -22.41 17.09
N ILE A 10 19.50 -21.92 18.32
CA ILE A 10 18.43 -21.00 18.70
C ILE A 10 18.51 -19.70 17.90
N ILE A 11 19.72 -19.11 17.78
CA ILE A 11 19.91 -17.89 16.99
C ILE A 11 19.52 -18.10 15.53
N VAL A 12 19.93 -19.23 14.93
CA VAL A 12 19.57 -19.56 13.54
C VAL A 12 18.06 -19.73 13.38
N LEU A 13 17.41 -20.47 14.28
CA LEU A 13 15.96 -20.63 14.26
C LEU A 13 15.23 -19.29 14.43
N LEU A 14 15.68 -18.45 15.37
CA LEU A 14 15.12 -17.12 15.59
C LEU A 14 15.27 -16.24 14.34
N ASN A 15 16.42 -16.28 13.67
CA ASN A 15 16.66 -15.53 12.44
C ASN A 15 15.74 -16.00 11.29
N VAL A 16 15.52 -17.32 11.17
CA VAL A 16 14.59 -17.89 10.19
C VAL A 16 13.14 -17.48 10.48
N VAL A 17 12.73 -17.41 11.75
CA VAL A 17 11.38 -16.94 12.12
C VAL A 17 11.24 -15.44 11.86
N LEU A 18 12.20 -14.63 12.32
CA LEU A 18 12.19 -13.18 12.15
C LEU A 18 12.26 -12.74 10.68
N SER A 19 12.93 -13.52 9.82
CA SER A 19 12.97 -13.24 8.37
C SER A 19 11.64 -13.54 7.66
N ARG A 20 10.75 -14.33 8.26
CA ARG A 20 9.42 -14.64 7.72
C ARG A 20 8.31 -13.77 8.29
N VAL A 21 8.49 -13.20 9.47
CA VAL A 21 7.48 -12.34 10.12
C VAL A 21 7.78 -10.88 9.79
N PHE A 22 6.98 -10.29 8.91
CA PHE A 22 6.99 -8.84 8.69
C PHE A 22 6.39 -8.12 9.90
N PHE A 23 7.24 -7.74 10.85
CA PHE A 23 6.85 -6.97 12.02
C PHE A 23 7.08 -5.48 11.76
N ARG A 24 5.99 -4.72 11.53
CA ARG A 24 6.01 -3.25 11.45
C ARG A 24 5.39 -2.65 12.70
N LEU A 25 6.21 -1.96 13.50
CA LEU A 25 5.73 -1.16 14.62
C LEU A 25 5.61 0.31 14.19
N ASP A 26 4.43 0.89 14.39
CA ASP A 26 4.25 2.34 14.33
C ASP A 26 4.58 2.94 15.70
N LEU A 27 5.64 3.73 15.76
CA LEU A 27 6.12 4.39 16.98
C LEU A 27 5.51 5.78 17.19
N THR A 28 4.60 6.22 16.31
CA THR A 28 3.90 7.49 16.49
C THR A 28 2.81 7.35 17.56
N GLN A 29 2.65 8.39 18.39
CA GLN A 29 1.67 8.38 19.49
C GLN A 29 0.24 8.15 18.99
N GLU A 30 -0.08 8.71 17.82
CA GLU A 30 -1.40 8.63 17.20
C GLU A 30 -1.54 7.50 16.19
N LYS A 31 -0.51 6.66 16.01
CA LYS A 31 -0.53 5.55 15.06
C LYS A 31 -0.88 5.96 13.62
N ARG A 32 -0.47 7.17 13.22
CA ARG A 32 -0.90 7.81 11.94
C ARG A 32 -0.45 7.04 10.69
N TYR A 33 0.48 6.11 10.84
CA TYR A 33 1.05 5.30 9.77
C TYR A 33 0.70 3.81 9.92
N SER A 34 -0.37 3.51 10.68
CA SER A 34 -0.91 2.16 10.82
C SER A 34 -2.42 2.15 10.64
N LEU A 35 -2.93 1.07 10.04
CA LEU A 35 -4.36 0.89 9.84
C LEU A 35 -5.06 0.57 11.15
N SER A 36 -6.29 1.07 11.28
CA SER A 36 -7.18 0.67 12.38
C SER A 36 -7.48 -0.82 12.31
N THR A 37 -7.75 -1.46 13.45
CA THR A 37 -8.10 -2.90 13.49
C THR A 37 -9.29 -3.23 12.57
N PRO A 38 -10.41 -2.47 12.59
CA PRO A 38 -11.52 -2.73 11.67
C PRO A 38 -11.13 -2.63 10.20
N THR A 39 -10.26 -1.68 9.83
CA THR A 39 -9.77 -1.57 8.44
C THR A 39 -8.98 -2.79 8.01
N LYS A 40 -8.17 -3.37 8.91
CA LYS A 40 -7.40 -4.59 8.61
C LYS A 40 -8.32 -5.77 8.39
N GLU A 41 -9.30 -5.97 9.27
CA GLU A 41 -10.30 -7.04 9.18
C GLU A 41 -11.08 -6.93 7.86
N LEU A 42 -11.54 -5.72 7.51
CA LEU A 42 -12.21 -5.48 6.24
C LEU A 42 -11.35 -5.81 5.01
N LEU A 43 -10.05 -5.51 5.07
CA LEU A 43 -9.13 -5.81 3.97
C LEU A 43 -8.81 -7.32 3.88
N GLU A 44 -8.70 -8.01 5.01
CA GLU A 44 -8.42 -9.45 5.07
C GLU A 44 -9.63 -10.29 4.64
N GLU A 45 -10.85 -9.85 4.95
CA GLU A 45 -12.10 -10.53 4.58
C GLU A 45 -12.54 -10.25 3.13
N GLN A 46 -11.94 -9.25 2.48
CA GLN A 46 -12.32 -8.84 1.14
C GLN A 46 -11.94 -9.90 0.10
N SER A 47 -12.95 -10.52 -0.51
CA SER A 47 -12.77 -11.56 -1.54
C SER A 47 -12.64 -11.01 -2.96
N ASP A 48 -13.16 -9.80 -3.21
CA ASP A 48 -13.21 -9.21 -4.54
C ASP A 48 -12.01 -8.28 -4.80
N ILE A 49 -11.59 -8.19 -6.06
CA ILE A 49 -10.53 -7.29 -6.48
C ILE A 49 -11.02 -5.85 -6.40
N VAL A 50 -10.37 -5.05 -5.57
CA VAL A 50 -10.49 -3.59 -5.51
C VAL A 50 -9.40 -3.00 -6.39
N PHE A 51 -9.81 -2.46 -7.54
CA PHE A 51 -8.93 -1.79 -8.47
C PHE A 51 -9.07 -0.27 -8.35
N VAL A 52 -7.96 0.43 -8.13
CA VAL A 52 -7.93 1.89 -7.92
C VAL A 52 -7.14 2.57 -9.04
N THR A 53 -7.79 3.42 -9.83
CA THR A 53 -7.11 4.26 -10.83
C THR A 53 -6.75 5.61 -10.22
N ILE A 54 -5.47 5.98 -10.27
CA ILE A 54 -4.94 7.23 -9.71
C ILE A 54 -4.62 8.21 -10.84
N TYR A 55 -5.39 9.29 -10.95
CA TYR A 55 -5.22 10.32 -11.99
C TYR A 55 -4.18 11.40 -11.65
N LEU A 56 -3.12 11.01 -10.93
CA LEU A 56 -2.02 11.89 -10.57
C LEU A 56 -0.78 11.46 -11.35
N ALA A 57 -0.70 11.79 -12.63
CA ALA A 57 0.46 11.58 -13.49
C ALA A 57 0.64 12.74 -14.48
N GLY A 58 1.81 12.81 -15.14
CA GLY A 58 2.19 13.91 -16.03
C GLY A 58 2.98 15.00 -15.31
N ASP A 59 2.84 16.24 -15.78
CA ASP A 59 3.49 17.41 -15.17
C ASP A 59 2.70 17.86 -13.92
N LEU A 60 3.10 17.33 -12.77
CA LEU A 60 2.44 17.56 -11.48
C LEU A 60 3.15 18.66 -10.70
N THR A 61 2.37 19.54 -10.06
CA THR A 61 2.90 20.45 -9.04
C THR A 61 3.51 19.66 -7.87
N PRO A 62 4.47 20.22 -7.10
CA PRO A 62 5.08 19.52 -5.97
C PRO A 62 4.06 18.95 -4.95
N ASN A 63 2.97 19.69 -4.70
CA ASN A 63 1.91 19.23 -3.80
C ASN A 63 1.15 18.02 -4.35
N MET A 64 0.91 17.98 -5.67
CA MET A 64 0.26 16.84 -6.32
C MET A 64 1.16 15.60 -6.34
N GLN A 65 2.47 15.77 -6.52
CA GLN A 65 3.45 14.68 -6.39
C GLN A 65 3.46 14.11 -4.96
N GLN A 66 3.39 14.97 -3.95
CA GLN A 66 3.28 14.55 -2.56
C GLN A 66 1.99 13.78 -2.29
N LEU A 67 0.86 14.23 -2.85
CA LEU A 67 -0.41 13.54 -2.76
C LEU A 67 -0.35 12.16 -3.45
N GLN A 68 0.18 12.09 -4.68
CA GLN A 68 0.37 10.83 -5.40
C GLN A 68 1.17 9.84 -4.56
N THR A 69 2.30 10.28 -4.02
CA THR A 69 3.17 9.47 -3.17
C THR A 69 2.41 8.98 -1.93
N SER A 70 1.71 9.87 -1.22
CA SER A 70 0.97 9.52 -0.01
C SER A 70 -0.16 8.53 -0.28
N THR A 71 -0.87 8.69 -1.40
CA THR A 71 -1.93 7.78 -1.84
C THR A 71 -1.37 6.40 -2.17
N VAL A 72 -0.27 6.33 -2.92
CA VAL A 72 0.40 5.06 -3.25
C VAL A 72 0.91 4.37 -1.99
N GLU A 73 1.50 5.10 -1.04
CA GLU A 73 1.93 4.54 0.24
C GLU A 73 0.75 4.01 1.07
N MET A 74 -0.43 4.66 1.02
CA MET A 74 -1.63 4.13 1.65
C MET A 74 -2.09 2.82 0.98
N LEU A 75 -2.13 2.77 -0.35
CA LEU A 75 -2.54 1.56 -1.10
C LEU A 75 -1.58 0.39 -0.90
N LYS A 76 -0.28 0.65 -0.76
CA LYS A 76 0.70 -0.36 -0.35
C LYS A 76 0.38 -0.94 1.04
N GLN A 77 -0.05 -0.10 1.97
CA GLN A 77 -0.49 -0.58 3.29
C GLN A 77 -1.75 -1.42 3.18
N PHE A 78 -2.72 -1.02 2.36
CA PHE A 78 -3.92 -1.82 2.13
C PHE A 78 -3.57 -3.17 1.52
N LYS A 79 -2.71 -3.20 0.50
CA LYS A 79 -2.19 -4.42 -0.14
C LYS A 79 -1.46 -5.37 0.81
N ALA A 80 -0.83 -4.85 1.86
CA ALA A 80 -0.17 -5.69 2.86
C ALA A 80 -1.17 -6.56 3.65
N TYR A 81 -2.44 -6.15 3.76
CA TYR A 81 -3.51 -6.89 4.44
C TYR A 81 -4.51 -7.53 3.47
N GLY A 82 -4.89 -6.82 2.39
CA GLY A 82 -5.80 -7.33 1.35
C GLY A 82 -5.11 -8.10 0.21
N HIS A 83 -3.81 -8.34 0.31
CA HIS A 83 -3.03 -9.15 -0.64
C HIS A 83 -3.24 -8.74 -2.12
N ASP A 84 -3.40 -9.72 -3.02
CA ASP A 84 -3.55 -9.48 -4.46
C ASP A 84 -4.90 -8.87 -4.86
N ASN A 85 -5.83 -8.74 -3.90
CA ASN A 85 -7.13 -8.11 -4.13
C ASN A 85 -7.03 -6.58 -4.16
N ILE A 86 -5.93 -5.98 -3.68
CA ILE A 86 -5.70 -4.54 -3.82
C ILE A 86 -4.75 -4.29 -4.98
N GLN A 87 -5.28 -3.64 -6.01
CA GLN A 87 -4.58 -3.31 -7.24
C GLN A 87 -4.78 -1.84 -7.56
N TRP A 88 -3.79 -1.24 -8.21
CA TRP A 88 -3.90 0.14 -8.65
C TRP A 88 -3.04 0.39 -9.88
N GLU A 89 -3.43 1.43 -10.61
CA GLU A 89 -2.66 2.00 -11.70
C GLU A 89 -2.59 3.52 -11.55
N ILE A 90 -1.63 4.12 -12.22
CA ILE A 90 -1.51 5.58 -12.29
C ILE A 90 -1.68 5.96 -13.75
N GLN A 91 -2.67 6.81 -14.03
CA GLN A 91 -3.00 7.25 -15.37
C GLN A 91 -2.87 8.77 -15.47
N ASN A 92 -2.27 9.24 -16.56
CA ASN A 92 -2.32 10.66 -16.90
C ASN A 92 -3.68 10.95 -17.55
N PRO A 93 -4.53 11.81 -16.96
CA PRO A 93 -5.84 12.11 -17.53
C PRO A 93 -5.73 12.79 -18.91
N PHE A 94 -4.61 13.42 -19.22
CA PHE A 94 -4.38 14.10 -20.50
C PHE A 94 -3.82 13.19 -21.60
N ASP A 95 -3.44 11.95 -21.27
CA ASP A 95 -3.05 10.95 -22.28
C ASP A 95 -4.29 10.24 -22.88
N ILE A 96 -5.50 10.54 -22.38
CA ILE A 96 -6.77 10.10 -22.98
C ILE A 96 -6.90 10.79 -24.33
N THR A 97 -6.68 10.02 -25.39
CA THR A 97 -6.41 10.51 -26.76
C THR A 97 -7.65 11.04 -27.50
N ASP A 98 -8.77 11.22 -26.81
CA ASP A 98 -10.02 11.77 -27.34
C ASP A 98 -10.41 13.04 -26.57
N GLU A 99 -10.18 14.21 -27.17
CA GLU A 99 -10.58 15.52 -26.61
C GLU A 99 -12.07 15.59 -26.22
N VAL A 100 -12.92 14.82 -26.91
CA VAL A 100 -14.38 14.70 -26.63
C VAL A 100 -14.65 13.94 -25.33
N ASN A 101 -13.78 13.00 -24.95
CA ASN A 101 -13.95 12.18 -23.76
C ASN A 101 -13.35 12.86 -22.51
N LEU A 102 -12.32 13.70 -22.67
CA LEU A 102 -11.75 14.46 -21.55
C LEU A 102 -12.77 15.43 -20.93
N GLY A 103 -13.55 16.13 -21.75
CA GLY A 103 -14.60 17.03 -21.25
C GLY A 103 -15.69 16.31 -20.46
N LYS A 104 -16.08 15.09 -20.89
CA LYS A 104 -17.05 14.26 -20.15
C LYS A 104 -16.46 13.69 -18.87
N PHE A 105 -15.21 13.26 -18.92
CA PHE A 105 -14.49 12.73 -17.75
C PHE A 105 -14.33 13.78 -16.66
N ILE A 106 -13.95 15.01 -17.00
CA ILE A 106 -13.85 16.12 -16.02
C ILE A 106 -15.24 16.40 -15.40
N GLN A 107 -16.31 16.32 -16.18
CA GLN A 107 -17.67 16.53 -15.70
C GLN A 107 -18.20 15.42 -14.78
N GLU A 108 -17.70 14.18 -14.88
CA GLU A 108 -18.04 13.08 -13.96
C GLU A 108 -17.33 13.20 -12.60
N LEU A 109 -16.30 14.06 -12.49
CA LEU A 109 -15.52 14.25 -11.26
C LEU A 109 -16.00 15.45 -10.41
N GLU A 110 -16.91 16.30 -10.92
CA GLU A 110 -17.57 17.40 -10.19
C GLU A 110 -18.86 16.95 -9.50
#